data_AF-A0A3M9ZW37-F1
#
_entry.id   AF-A0A3M9ZW37-F1
#
_cell.length_a   1.000
_cell.length_b   1.000
_cell.length_c   1.000
_cell.angle_alpha   90.00
_cell.angle_beta   90.00
_cell.angle_gamma   90.00
#
_symmetry.space_group_name_H-M   'P 1'
#
loop_
_entity.id
_entity.type
_entity.pdbx_description
1 polymer ?
#
loop_
_entity_poly.entity_id
_entity_poly.type
_entity_poly.pdbx_seq_one_letter_code
_entity_poly.pdbx_strand_id
1 'polypeptide(L)' 'LPLIFVNDPAILELGVKPGDMIKITRKSPTAGESLYYRYVVEV' A
#
# COMPACT_ATOMS: atom_id res chain seq x y z
N LEU A 1 -1.99 10.14 7.07
CA LEU A 1 -1.27 9.11 6.29
C LEU A 1 -2.26 8.46 5.34
N PRO A 2 -1.89 8.16 4.08
CA PRO A 2 -2.78 7.46 3.17
C PRO A 2 -3.08 6.06 3.72
N LEU A 3 -4.37 5.77 3.92
CA LEU A 3 -4.86 4.51 4.47
C LEU A 3 -5.28 3.59 3.32
N ILE A 4 -5.23 2.28 3.57
CA ILE A 4 -5.75 1.27 2.67
C ILE A 4 -6.57 0.25 3.47
N PHE A 5 -7.72 -0.16 2.96
CA PHE A 5 -8.59 -1.11 3.65
C PHE A 5 -8.11 -2.53 3.41
N VAL A 6 -8.23 -3.38 4.43
CA VAL A 6 -7.93 -4.82 4.31
C VAL A 6 -8.73 -5.51 3.19
N ASN A 7 -9.90 -4.95 2.82
CA ASN A 7 -10.77 -5.43 1.76
C ASN A 7 -10.39 -4.93 0.35
N ASP A 8 -9.29 -4.18 0.19
CA ASP A 8 -8.86 -3.69 -1.13
C ASP A 8 -8.37 -4.85 -2.02
N PRO A 9 -8.89 -5.00 -3.25
CA PRO A 9 -8.48 -6.08 -4.16
C PRO A 9 -6.99 -6.08 -4.49
N ALA A 10 -6.31 -4.94 -4.43
CA ALA A 10 -4.88 -4.86 -4.69
C ALA A 10 -4.01 -5.50 -3.60
N ILE A 11 -4.56 -5.75 -2.41
CA ILE A 11 -3.82 -6.30 -1.26
C ILE A 11 -4.35 -7.65 -0.77
N LEU A 12 -5.47 -8.10 -1.34
CA LEU A 12 -6.13 -9.36 -1.02
C LEU A 12 -5.20 -10.58 -1.21
N GLU A 13 -4.40 -10.59 -2.29
CA GLU A 13 -3.43 -11.67 -2.54
C GLU A 13 -2.17 -11.59 -1.67
N LEU A 14 -1.90 -10.43 -1.05
CA LEU A 14 -0.72 -10.24 -0.20
C LEU A 14 -0.89 -10.77 1.23
N GLY A 15 -2.11 -11.14 1.64
CA GLY A 15 -2.37 -11.71 2.97
C GLY A 15 -2.03 -10.77 4.14
N VAL A 16 -2.13 -9.46 3.91
CA VAL A 16 -1.81 -8.41 4.90
C VAL A 16 -2.88 -8.30 5.99
N LYS A 17 -2.46 -7.88 7.19
CA LYS A 17 -3.35 -7.71 8.34
C LYS A 17 -3.58 -6.23 8.67
N PRO A 18 -4.70 -5.86 9.30
CA PRO A 18 -4.87 -4.52 9.88
C PRO A 18 -3.70 -4.19 10.80
N GLY A 19 -3.10 -3.02 10.62
CA GLY A 19 -1.90 -2.61 11.33
C GLY A 19 -0.59 -2.72 10.54
N ASP A 20 -0.59 -3.46 9.43
CA ASP A 20 0.58 -3.56 8.57
C ASP A 20 0.78 -2.29 7.74
N MET A 21 2.01 -2.10 7.25
CA MET A 21 2.37 -0.99 6.38
C MET A 21 2.85 -1.50 5.03
N ILE A 22 2.21 -1.02 3.97
CA ILE A 22 2.50 -1.44 2.59
C ILE A 22 3.43 -0.42 1.95
N LYS A 23 4.52 -0.93 1.38
CA LYS A 23 5.44 -0.16 0.54
C LYS A 23 5.08 -0.35 -0.93
N ILE A 24 4.69 0.73 -1.58
CA ILE A 24 4.41 0.76 -3.02
C ILE A 24 5.60 1.41 -3.71
N THR A 25 6.26 0.65 -4.57
CA THR A 25 7.30 1.15 -5.46
C THR A 25 6.72 1.33 -6.86
N ARG A 26 6.84 2.54 -7.42
CA ARG A 26 6.47 2.77 -8.83
C ARG A 26 7.64 3.41 -9.56
N LYS A 27 7.83 3.02 -10.82
CA LYS A 27 8.72 3.74 -11.72
C LYS A 27 8.05 5.06 -12.11
N SER A 28 8.73 6.17 -11.82
CA SER A 28 8.29 7.50 -12.19
C SER A 28 9.14 8.00 -13.36
N PRO A 29 8.53 8.50 -14.45
CA PRO A 29 9.28 9.02 -15.58
C PRO A 29 10.10 10.28 -15.21
N THR A 30 9.75 10.98 -14.14
CA THR A 30 10.42 12.21 -13.71
C THR A 30 11.39 12.02 -12.55
N ALA A 31 11.09 11.09 -11.64
CA ALA A 31 11.85 10.87 -10.40
C ALA A 31 12.61 9.53 -10.37
N GLY A 32 12.55 8.74 -11.44
CA GLY A 32 13.10 7.38 -11.51
C GLY A 32 12.22 6.40 -10.74
N GLU A 33 12.28 6.44 -9.41
CA GLU A 33 11.47 5.60 -8.52
C GLU A 33 10.75 6.44 -7.48
N SER A 34 9.48 6.12 -7.22
CA SER A 34 8.68 6.75 -6.17
C SER A 34 8.24 5.70 -5.17
N LEU A 35 8.47 6.02 -3.89
CA LEU A 35 8.15 5.18 -2.74
C LEU A 35 6.95 5.78 -2.00
N TYR A 36 5.89 4.99 -1.83
CA TYR A 36 4.74 5.36 -1.02
C TYR A 36 4.52 4.34 0.08
N TYR A 37 4.16 4.81 1.27
CA TYR A 37 3.79 3.97 2.39
C TYR A 37 2.31 4.18 2.71
N ARG A 38 1.55 3.09 2.78
CA ARG A 38 0.14 3.09 3.17
C ARG A 38 -0.08 2.23 4.40
N TYR A 39 -0.92 2.68 5.31
CA TYR A 39 -1.26 1.94 6.51
C TYR A 39 -2.54 1.13 6.32
N VAL A 40 -2.50 -0.16 6.66
CA VAL A 40 -3.64 -1.06 6.51
C VAL A 40 -4.58 -0.87 7.69
N VAL A 41 -5.84 -0.54 7.38
CA VAL A 41 -6.91 -0.36 8.37
C VAL A 41 -8.02 -1.38 8.12
N GLU A 42 -8.69 -1.74 9.21
CA GLU A 42 -9.97 -2.46 9.16
C GLU A 42 -11.10 -1.46 8.90
N VAL A 43 -12.19 -1.92 8.28
CA VAL A 43 -13.36 -1.10 7.94
C VAL A 43 -14.18 -0.78 9.19
#